data_AF-R6XNN5-F1
#
_entry.id   AF-R6XNN5-F1
#
_cell.length_a   1.000
_cell.length_b   1.000
_cell.length_c   1.000
_cell.angle_alpha   90.00
_cell.angle_beta   90.00
_cell.angle_gamma   90.00
#
_symmetry.space_group_name_H-M   'P 1'
#
loop_
_entity.id
_entity.type
_entity.pdbx_description
1 polymer ?
#
loop_
_entity_poly.entity_id
_entity_poly.type
_entity_poly.pdbx_seq_one_letter_code
_entity_poly.pdbx_strand_id
1 'polypeptide(L)'
;MKFSIKKAPISEEEKRDRAEFFAEDTRQYVDVEAFVKQDIYDEFIDYKCLSCIYEEELEADVVLEMFYPEFEEYPLLTCPKCGKGKFVPLDIYKAKTKK
;
A
#
# COMPACT_ATOMS: atom_id res chain seq x y z
N MET A 1 14.28 3.88 -3.12
CA MET A 1 13.12 3.40 -3.91
C MET A 1 12.78 4.46 -4.96
N LYS A 2 12.31 4.06 -6.15
CA LYS A 2 12.05 5.01 -7.26
C LYS A 2 10.61 5.52 -7.35
N PHE A 3 9.74 5.09 -6.43
CA PHE A 3 8.32 5.46 -6.33
C PHE A 3 8.01 5.93 -4.90
N SER A 4 6.94 6.71 -4.73
CA SER A 4 6.55 7.20 -3.40
C SER A 4 5.50 6.30 -2.75
N ILE A 5 5.57 6.26 -1.43
CA ILE A 5 4.60 5.61 -0.55
C ILE A 5 3.93 6.74 0.24
N LYS A 6 2.61 6.81 0.20
CA LYS A 6 1.83 7.70 1.05
C LYS A 6 1.61 7.06 2.40
N LYS A 7 1.68 7.85 3.46
CA LYS A 7 1.30 7.42 4.81
C LYS A 7 -0.04 8.04 5.16
N ALA A 8 -1.03 7.23 5.47
CA ALA A 8 -2.32 7.65 5.98
C ALA A 8 -2.37 7.35 7.49
N PRO A 9 -2.57 8.36 8.36
CA PRO A 9 -2.73 8.10 9.78
C PRO A 9 -4.03 7.33 10.02
N ILE A 10 -3.94 6.29 10.85
CA ILE A 10 -5.12 5.51 11.24
C ILE A 10 -5.82 6.23 12.39
N SER A 11 -7.15 6.23 12.37
CA SER A 11 -7.95 6.80 13.46
C SER A 11 -7.78 6.03 14.76
N GLU A 12 -8.04 6.65 15.91
CA GLU A 12 -7.99 5.96 17.20
C GLU A 12 -9.01 4.80 17.29
N GLU A 13 -10.19 4.98 16.69
CA GLU A 13 -11.25 3.96 16.59
C GLU A 13 -10.73 2.73 15.83
N GLU A 14 -10.12 2.94 14.67
CA GLU A 14 -9.62 1.84 13.86
C GLU A 14 -8.38 1.16 14.47
N LYS A 15 -7.52 1.91 15.19
CA LYS A 15 -6.44 1.30 15.99
C LYS A 15 -7.00 0.41 17.09
N ARG A 16 -8.10 0.83 17.75
CA ARG A 16 -8.77 0.03 18.77
C ARG A 16 -9.37 -1.23 18.16
N ASP A 17 -10.08 -1.11 17.06
CA ASP A 17 -10.68 -2.26 16.35
C ASP A 17 -9.61 -3.29 15.94
N ARG A 18 -8.46 -2.83 15.43
CA ARG A 18 -7.33 -3.71 15.08
C ARG A 18 -6.74 -4.41 16.30
N ALA A 19 -6.58 -3.70 17.42
CA ALA A 19 -6.05 -4.28 18.66
C ALA A 19 -7.00 -5.33 19.26
N GLU A 20 -8.31 -5.05 19.25
CA GLU A 20 -9.35 -5.97 19.70
C GLU A 20 -9.42 -7.20 18.79
N PHE A 21 -9.44 -7.01 17.47
CA PHE A 21 -9.39 -8.11 16.50
C PHE A 21 -8.16 -9.01 16.70
N PHE A 22 -6.97 -8.43 16.87
CA PHE A 22 -5.75 -9.20 17.10
C PHE A 22 -5.81 -9.99 18.41
N ALA A 23 -6.35 -9.41 19.48
CA ALA A 23 -6.52 -10.07 20.76
C ALA A 23 -7.48 -11.27 20.65
N GLU A 24 -8.57 -11.11 19.89
CA GLU A 24 -9.54 -12.18 19.64
C GLU A 24 -8.96 -13.31 18.76
N ASP A 25 -8.33 -12.95 17.64
CA ASP A 25 -7.80 -13.90 16.65
C ASP A 25 -6.64 -14.73 17.21
N THR A 26 -5.70 -14.07 17.90
CA THR A 26 -4.51 -14.74 18.46
C THR A 26 -4.73 -15.32 19.85
N ARG A 27 -5.83 -14.95 20.53
CA ARG A 27 -6.09 -15.21 21.96
C ARG A 27 -4.97 -14.72 22.88
N GLN A 28 -4.21 -13.72 22.44
CA GLN A 28 -3.15 -13.10 23.22
C GLN A 28 -3.65 -11.83 23.91
N TYR A 29 -3.04 -11.50 25.04
CA TYR A 29 -3.31 -10.23 25.69
C TYR A 29 -2.69 -9.08 24.88
N VAL A 30 -3.52 -8.10 24.52
CA VAL A 30 -3.11 -6.85 23.89
C VAL A 30 -3.51 -5.69 24.80
N ASP A 31 -2.56 -4.82 25.13
CA ASP A 31 -2.86 -3.55 25.78
C ASP A 31 -3.37 -2.55 24.73
N VAL A 32 -4.69 -2.49 24.57
CA VAL A 32 -5.38 -1.62 23.60
C VAL A 32 -5.04 -0.15 23.82
N GLU A 33 -4.96 0.30 25.06
CA GLU A 33 -4.69 1.70 25.40
C GLU A 33 -3.24 2.09 25.09
N ALA A 34 -2.30 1.15 25.24
CA ALA A 34 -0.93 1.33 24.78
C ALA A 34 -0.81 1.31 23.26
N PHE A 35 -1.61 0.48 22.56
CA PHE A 35 -1.61 0.37 21.10
C PHE A 35 -2.17 1.63 20.41
N VAL A 36 -3.29 2.18 20.90
CA VAL A 36 -3.91 3.38 20.32
C VAL A 36 -2.98 4.61 20.36
N LYS A 37 -2.14 4.71 21.40
CA LYS A 37 -1.17 5.81 21.58
C LYS A 37 0.02 5.76 20.63
N GLN A 38 0.19 4.68 19.87
CA GLN A 38 1.27 4.57 18.90
C GLN A 38 0.96 5.38 17.65
N ASP A 39 2.01 5.93 17.04
CA ASP A 39 1.94 6.55 15.72
C ASP A 39 1.92 5.47 14.65
N ILE A 40 0.73 4.90 14.41
CA ILE A 40 0.47 3.88 13.40
C ILE A 40 -0.08 4.56 12.13
N TYR A 41 0.52 4.18 11.00
CA TYR A 41 0.15 4.66 9.68
C TYR A 41 -0.08 3.47 8.77
N ASP A 42 -1.08 3.56 7.91
CA ASP A 42 -1.17 2.70 6.75
C ASP A 42 -0.37 3.31 5.60
N GLU A 43 0.24 2.43 4.81
CA GLU A 43 1.09 2.80 3.70
C GLU A 43 0.44 2.42 2.39
N PHE A 44 0.37 3.36 1.45
CA PHE A 44 -0.30 3.18 0.17
C PHE A 44 0.54 3.66 -1.00
N ILE A 45 0.33 3.07 -2.18
CA ILE A 45 0.96 3.45 -3.44
C ILE A 45 -0.14 3.74 -4.46
N ASP A 46 -0.10 4.93 -5.06
CA ASP A 46 -0.95 5.24 -6.21
C ASP A 46 -0.46 4.48 -7.44
N TYR A 47 -1.35 3.76 -8.10
CA TYR A 47 -1.09 3.08 -9.36
C TYR A 47 -1.88 3.68 -10.51
N LYS A 48 -1.30 3.58 -11.72
CA LYS A 48 -1.94 3.97 -12.96
C LYS A 48 -1.66 2.99 -14.08
N CYS A 49 -2.70 2.63 -14.83
CA CYS A 49 -2.60 1.79 -16.00
C CYS A 49 -2.25 2.62 -17.23
N LEU A 50 -1.14 2.27 -17.89
CA LEU A 50 -0.72 2.95 -19.12
C LEU A 50 -1.61 2.62 -20.33
N SER A 51 -2.47 1.59 -20.24
CA SER A 51 -3.30 1.15 -21.36
C SER A 51 -4.73 1.67 -21.29
N CYS A 52 -5.36 1.62 -20.13
CA CYS A 52 -6.77 1.98 -19.95
C CYS A 52 -6.98 3.17 -19.00
N ILE A 53 -5.90 3.86 -18.64
CA ILE A 53 -5.85 5.05 -17.76
C ILE A 53 -6.49 4.89 -16.38
N TYR A 54 -6.82 3.65 -16.00
CA TYR A 54 -7.35 3.32 -14.69
C TYR A 54 -6.34 3.65 -13.59
N GLU A 55 -6.82 4.21 -12.49
CA GLU A 55 -6.05 4.54 -11.30
C GLU A 55 -6.67 3.82 -10.10
N GLU A 56 -5.81 3.35 -9.20
CA GLU A 56 -6.19 2.67 -7.97
C GLU A 56 -5.11 2.93 -6.91
N GLU A 57 -5.51 3.00 -5.66
CA GLU A 57 -4.59 3.07 -4.52
C GLU A 57 -4.47 1.66 -3.95
N LEU A 58 -3.24 1.17 -3.79
CA LEU A 58 -2.94 -0.17 -3.27
C LEU A 58 -2.13 -0.09 -2.00
N GLU A 59 -2.38 -1.01 -1.07
CA GLU A 59 -1.60 -1.16 0.17
C GLU A 59 -0.13 -1.50 -0.16
N ALA A 60 0.78 -0.74 0.44
CA ALA A 60 2.19 -0.78 0.09
C ALA A 60 2.85 -2.07 0.54
N ASP A 61 2.46 -2.63 1.68
CA ASP A 61 2.96 -3.90 2.19
C ASP A 61 2.69 -5.06 1.21
N VAL A 62 1.45 -5.20 0.73
CA VAL A 62 1.05 -6.21 -0.26
C VAL A 62 1.85 -6.04 -1.55
N VAL A 63 2.00 -4.81 -2.03
CA VAL A 63 2.78 -4.53 -3.24
C VAL A 63 4.26 -4.86 -3.05
N LEU A 64 4.82 -4.54 -1.87
CA LEU A 64 6.23 -4.76 -1.55
C LEU A 64 6.55 -6.25 -1.35
N GLU A 65 5.62 -7.05 -0.83
CA GLU A 65 5.76 -8.51 -0.76
C GLU A 65 5.89 -9.16 -2.15
N MET A 66 5.22 -8.60 -3.15
CA MET A 66 5.28 -9.07 -4.53
C MET A 66 6.45 -8.49 -5.33
N PHE A 67 7.16 -7.51 -4.79
CA PHE A 67 8.19 -6.74 -5.49
C PHE A 67 9.59 -7.20 -5.12
N TYR A 68 10.35 -7.63 -6.12
CA TYR A 68 11.75 -8.01 -5.96
C TYR A 68 12.67 -6.92 -6.54
N PRO A 69 13.24 -6.03 -5.70
CA PRO A 69 14.04 -4.89 -6.17
C PRO A 69 15.34 -5.30 -6.86
N GLU A 70 15.76 -6.56 -6.74
CA GLU A 70 16.91 -7.12 -7.45
C GLU A 70 16.65 -7.33 -8.94
N PHE A 71 15.39 -7.54 -9.33
CA PHE A 71 15.01 -7.86 -10.71
C PHE A 71 14.26 -6.71 -11.40
N GLU A 72 13.62 -5.83 -10.64
CA GLU A 72 12.76 -4.79 -11.18
C GLU A 72 13.05 -3.41 -10.54
N GLU A 73 13.03 -2.34 -11.33
CA GLU A 73 13.27 -0.98 -10.83
C GLU A 73 12.09 -0.41 -10.02
N TYR A 74 10.89 -0.90 -10.30
CA TYR A 74 9.64 -0.55 -9.64
C TYR A 74 8.62 -1.68 -9.85
N PRO A 75 7.67 -1.87 -8.93
CA PRO A 75 6.68 -2.94 -9.01
C PRO A 75 5.75 -2.76 -10.22
N LEU A 76 5.87 -3.65 -11.20
CA LEU A 76 5.01 -3.68 -12.38
C LEU A 76 3.89 -4.71 -12.19
N LEU A 77 2.65 -4.25 -12.17
CA LEU A 77 1.49 -5.10 -11.93
C LEU A 77 0.64 -5.28 -13.19
N THR A 78 -0.22 -6.31 -13.13
CA THR A 78 -1.28 -6.52 -14.12
C THR A 78 -2.48 -5.65 -13.75
N CYS A 79 -2.99 -4.86 -14.70
CA CYS A 79 -4.13 -4.00 -14.45
C CYS A 79 -5.41 -4.84 -14.26
N PRO A 80 -6.14 -4.69 -13.14
CA PRO A 80 -7.35 -5.47 -12.88
C PRO A 80 -8.48 -5.15 -13.87
N LYS A 81 -8.50 -3.93 -14.43
CA LYS A 81 -9.55 -3.48 -15.37
C LYS A 81 -9.39 -3.99 -16.80
N CYS A 82 -8.16 -4.07 -17.31
CA CYS A 82 -7.91 -4.42 -18.72
C CYS A 82 -7.02 -5.64 -18.94
N GLY A 83 -6.52 -6.26 -17.86
CA GLY A 83 -5.69 -7.46 -17.90
C GLY A 83 -4.28 -7.25 -18.47
N LYS A 84 -3.86 -6.02 -18.76
CA LYS A 84 -2.54 -5.72 -19.34
C LYS A 84 -1.51 -5.47 -18.24
N GLY A 85 -0.31 -6.05 -18.38
CA GLY A 85 0.87 -5.84 -17.52
C GLY A 85 1.53 -4.46 -17.68
N LYS A 86 0.73 -3.40 -17.59
CA LYS A 86 1.20 -2.00 -17.68
C LYS A 86 0.60 -1.16 -16.55
N PHE A 87 0.47 -1.74 -15.36
CA PHE A 87 0.01 -1.05 -14.17
C PHE A 87 1.23 -0.66 -13.34
N VAL A 88 1.51 0.64 -13.23
CA VAL A 88 2.75 1.16 -12.65
C VAL A 88 2.46 2.19 -11.57
N PRO A 89 3.38 2.41 -10.61
CA PRO A 89 3.24 3.50 -9.67
C PRO A 89 3.11 4.85 -10.39
N LEU A 90 2.18 5.69 -9.93
CA LEU A 90 1.81 6.95 -10.56
C LEU A 90 2.99 7.91 -10.68
N ASP A 91 3.90 7.90 -9.71
CA ASP A 91 5.07 8.77 -9.72
C ASP A 91 6.09 8.39 -10.79
N ILE A 92 6.22 7.08 -11.05
CA ILE A 92 7.03 6.56 -12.16
C ILE A 92 6.41 7.02 -13.49
N TYR A 93 5.09 6.97 -13.61
CA TYR A 93 4.40 7.49 -14.79
C TYR A 93 4.65 8.99 -14.99
N LYS A 94 4.50 9.81 -13.94
CA LYS A 94 4.76 11.26 -13.99
C LYS A 94 6.22 11.57 -14.32
N ALA A 95 7.17 10.80 -13.80
CA ALA A 95 8.59 10.97 -14.09
C ALA A 95 8.92 10.66 -15.56
N LYS A 96 8.30 9.63 -16.15
CA LYS A 96 8.53 9.24 -17.55
C LYS A 96 7.82 10.13 -18.58
N THR A 97 6.72 10.78 -18.21
CA THR A 97 5.94 11.65 -19.12
C THR A 97 6.41 13.11 -19.16
N LYS A 98 7.19 13.56 -18.17
CA LYS A 98 7.79 14.91 -18.13
C LYS A 98 9.09 15.06 -18.95
N LYS A 99 9.36 14.13 -19.86
CA LYS A 99 10.59 14.07 -20.67
C LYS A 99 10.23 14.19 -22.15
#